data_AF-A0A8J6S348-F1
#
_entry.id   AF-A0A8J6S348-F1
#
_cell.length_a   1.000
_cell.length_b   1.000
_cell.length_c   1.000
_cell.angle_alpha   90.00
_cell.angle_beta   90.00
_cell.angle_gamma   90.00
#
_symmetry.space_group_name_H-M   'P 1'
#
loop_
_entity.id
_entity.type
_entity.pdbx_description
1 polymer ?
#
loop_
_entity_poly.entity_id
_entity_poly.type
_entity_poly.pdbx_seq_one_letter_code
_entity_poly.pdbx_strand_id
1 'polypeptide(L)'
;MMYAIAIDYLKDSDPILGQVIDRIGACKLNQYELEGDLFFCLSQSILHQQLSTKVAKVIQTRFLQLYPDSQFSLAQDVLDTPDEVLRGVGISRPQISYLKDLARHTLEELPTLEELEVTVYKTNSSIIFIR
;
A
#
# COMPACT_ATOMS: atom_id res chain seq x y z
N MET A 1 4.71 17.69 -2.99
CA MET A 1 3.31 18.02 -3.34
C MET A 1 2.80 19.09 -2.38
N MET A 2 2.09 20.11 -2.85
CA MET A 2 1.60 21.23 -2.01
C MET A 2 0.10 21.04 -1.72
N TYR A 3 -0.23 20.75 -0.46
CA TYR A 3 -1.61 20.42 -0.04
C TYR A 3 -2.50 21.64 0.25
N ALA A 4 -2.05 22.87 -0.04
CA ALA A 4 -2.72 24.11 0.36
C ALA A 4 -4.20 24.16 -0.06
N ILE A 5 -4.50 23.88 -1.34
CA ILE A 5 -5.87 23.90 -1.87
C ILE A 5 -6.79 22.93 -1.12
N ALA A 6 -6.30 21.71 -0.84
CA ALA A 6 -7.08 20.70 -0.13
C ALA A 6 -7.28 21.08 1.35
N ILE A 7 -6.26 21.67 1.97
CA ILE A 7 -6.32 22.14 3.35
C ILE A 7 -7.37 23.25 3.48
N ASP A 8 -7.32 24.26 2.62
CA ASP A 8 -8.26 25.39 2.66
C ASP A 8 -9.70 24.90 2.47
N TYR A 9 -9.93 24.03 1.47
CA TYR A 9 -11.25 23.45 1.22
C TYR A 9 -11.81 22.69 2.43
N LEU A 10 -10.98 21.87 3.10
CA LEU A 10 -11.40 21.09 4.27
C LEU A 10 -11.70 21.99 5.47
N LYS A 11 -10.91 23.05 5.68
CA LYS A 11 -11.14 24.03 6.75
C LYS A 11 -12.42 24.82 6.55
N ASP A 12 -12.71 25.23 5.32
CA ASP A 12 -13.93 25.98 4.98
C ASP A 12 -15.18 25.09 5.07
N SER A 13 -15.05 23.79 4.77
CA SER A 13 -16.16 22.84 4.78
C SER A 13 -16.53 22.34 6.19
N ASP A 14 -15.54 22.20 7.09
CA ASP A 14 -15.75 21.69 8.44
C ASP A 14 -14.88 22.46 9.47
N PRO A 15 -15.47 23.38 10.26
CA PRO A 15 -14.76 24.16 11.26
C PRO A 15 -14.15 23.32 12.42
N ILE A 16 -14.72 22.16 12.75
CA ILE A 16 -14.18 21.26 13.78
C ILE A 16 -12.91 20.61 13.22
N LEU A 17 -12.97 20.11 12.00
CA LEU A 17 -11.80 19.59 11.30
C LEU A 17 -10.73 20.69 11.11
N GLY A 18 -11.14 21.92 10.82
CA GLY A 18 -10.22 23.04 10.66
C GLY A 18 -9.42 23.35 11.92
N GLN A 19 -10.04 23.30 13.11
CA GLN A 19 -9.32 23.43 14.38
C GLN A 19 -8.30 22.30 14.60
N VAL A 20 -8.63 21.07 14.19
CA VAL A 20 -7.72 19.92 14.29
C VAL A 20 -6.53 20.10 13.34
N ILE A 21 -6.77 20.53 12.10
CA ILE A 21 -5.71 20.82 11.12
C ILE A 21 -4.77 21.90 11.65
N ASP A 22 -5.30 23.00 12.18
CA ASP A 22 -4.48 24.09 12.73
C ASP A 22 -3.65 23.64 13.93
N ARG A 23 -4.19 22.73 14.76
CA ARG A 23 -3.48 22.17 15.91
C ARG A 23 -2.36 21.20 15.51
N ILE A 24 -2.56 20.36 14.49
CA ILE A 24 -1.58 19.37 14.03
C ILE A 24 -0.50 20.05 13.16
N GLY A 25 -0.89 21.03 12.36
CA GLY A 25 -0.01 21.76 11.45
C GLY A 25 0.14 21.08 10.08
N ALA A 26 1.30 21.27 9.45
CA ALA A 26 1.54 20.89 8.06
C ALA A 26 1.24 19.39 7.79
N CYS A 27 0.47 19.12 6.73
CA CYS A 27 0.22 17.76 6.24
C CYS A 27 1.53 17.14 5.72
N LYS A 28 1.86 15.95 6.24
CA LYS A 28 3.07 15.19 5.90
C LYS A 28 2.78 13.91 5.12
N LEU A 29 1.57 13.79 4.56
CA LEU A 29 1.20 12.64 3.73
C LEU A 29 2.12 12.57 2.50
N ASN A 30 2.45 11.35 2.07
CA ASN A 30 3.22 11.07 0.86
C ASN A 30 4.59 11.78 0.75
N GLN A 31 5.29 11.91 1.87
CA GLN A 31 6.67 12.43 1.90
C GLN A 31 7.73 11.40 1.48
N TYR A 32 7.31 10.17 1.20
CA TYR A 32 8.18 9.07 0.77
C TYR A 32 7.77 8.65 -0.63
N GLU A 33 8.75 8.40 -1.49
CA GLU A 33 8.51 7.79 -2.79
C GLU A 33 8.03 6.34 -2.58
N LEU A 34 7.14 5.87 -3.44
CA LEU A 34 6.80 4.45 -3.48
C LEU A 34 8.04 3.70 -3.93
N GLU A 35 8.60 2.90 -3.04
CA GLU A 35 9.71 2.01 -3.36
C GLU A 35 9.13 0.69 -3.89
N GLY A 36 9.65 0.20 -5.03
CA GLY A 36 9.29 -1.11 -5.60
C GLY A 36 8.16 -1.09 -6.63
N ASP A 37 7.84 -2.27 -7.15
CA ASP A 37 6.77 -2.48 -8.13
C ASP A 37 5.37 -2.57 -7.47
N LEU A 38 4.32 -2.73 -8.28
CA LEU A 38 2.95 -2.85 -7.78
C LEU A 38 2.79 -4.02 -6.81
N PHE A 39 3.41 -5.17 -7.12
CA PHE A 39 3.33 -6.36 -6.28
C PHE A 39 3.93 -6.11 -4.90
N PHE A 40 5.10 -5.47 -4.85
CA PHE A 40 5.74 -5.07 -3.60
C PHE A 40 4.82 -4.15 -2.79
N CYS A 41 4.29 -3.08 -3.41
CA CYS A 41 3.41 -2.13 -2.73
C CYS A 41 2.14 -2.79 -2.13
N LEU A 42 1.51 -3.69 -2.90
CA LEU A 42 0.32 -4.40 -2.46
C LEU A 42 0.64 -5.47 -1.40
N SER A 43 1.74 -6.18 -1.54
CA SER A 43 2.24 -7.12 -0.52
C SER A 43 2.50 -6.42 0.81
N GLN A 44 3.12 -5.24 0.74
CA GLN A 44 3.34 -4.39 1.91
C GLN A 44 2.05 -3.98 2.60
N SER A 45 1.03 -3.63 1.80
CA SER A 45 -0.30 -3.30 2.31
C SER A 45 -0.94 -4.50 3.02
N ILE A 46 -0.86 -5.71 2.44
CA ILE A 46 -1.36 -6.95 3.04
C ILE A 46 -0.65 -7.23 4.38
N LEU A 47 0.67 -7.13 4.43
CA LEU A 47 1.47 -7.40 5.63
C LEU A 47 1.16 -6.43 6.79
N HIS A 48 0.70 -5.21 6.49
CA HIS A 48 0.36 -4.20 7.51
C HIS A 48 -1.06 -4.32 8.07
N GLN A 49 -1.94 -5.12 7.45
CA GLN A 49 -3.34 -5.23 7.86
C GLN A 49 -3.48 -5.68 9.32
N GLN A 50 -4.34 -4.99 10.07
CA GLN A 50 -4.70 -5.30 11.46
C GLN A 50 -3.51 -5.36 12.46
N LEU A 51 -2.38 -4.73 12.12
CA LEU A 51 -1.18 -4.69 12.96
C LEU A 51 -0.77 -3.25 13.27
N SER A 52 -0.13 -3.05 14.42
CA SER A 52 0.60 -1.81 14.66
C SER A 52 1.76 -1.68 13.66
N THR A 53 2.12 -0.45 13.31
CA THR A 53 3.24 -0.16 12.39
C THR A 53 4.54 -0.81 12.85
N LYS A 54 4.78 -0.92 14.17
CA LYS A 54 5.99 -1.55 14.71
C LYS A 54 6.02 -3.05 14.43
N VAL A 55 4.91 -3.75 14.64
CA VAL A 55 4.84 -5.20 14.40
C VAL A 55 4.91 -5.50 12.91
N ALA A 56 4.18 -4.74 12.09
CA ALA A 56 4.19 -4.90 10.65
C ALA A 56 5.60 -4.73 10.06
N LYS A 57 6.37 -3.72 10.51
CA LYS A 57 7.76 -3.52 10.10
C LYS A 57 8.66 -4.72 10.44
N VAL A 58 8.50 -5.34 11.62
CA VAL A 58 9.28 -6.53 11.99
C VAL A 58 8.96 -7.70 11.08
N ILE A 59 7.68 -7.94 10.77
CA ILE A 59 7.26 -9.02 9.86
C ILE A 59 7.76 -8.73 8.44
N GLN A 60 7.61 -7.50 7.95
CA GLN A 60 8.15 -7.06 6.65
C GLN A 60 9.65 -7.35 6.56
N THR A 61 10.45 -6.95 7.54
CA THR A 61 11.90 -7.19 7.50
C THR A 61 12.22 -8.68 7.39
N ARG A 62 11.55 -9.53 8.17
CA ARG A 62 11.76 -10.98 8.13
C ARG A 62 11.31 -11.60 6.82
N PHE A 63 10.20 -11.12 6.27
CA PHE A 63 9.68 -11.54 4.97
C PHE A 63 10.67 -11.18 3.85
N LEU A 64 11.18 -9.95 3.81
CA LEU A 64 12.18 -9.53 2.81
C LEU A 64 13.50 -10.29 2.96
N GLN A 65 13.88 -10.71 4.17
CA GLN A 65 15.04 -11.56 4.41
C GLN A 65 14.92 -12.97 3.82
N LEU A 66 13.72 -13.43 3.44
CA LEU A 66 13.55 -14.67 2.68
C LEU A 66 14.03 -14.53 1.23
N TYR A 67 14.11 -13.30 0.71
CA TYR A 67 14.37 -13.01 -0.70
C TYR A 67 15.47 -11.93 -0.87
N PRO A 68 16.70 -12.19 -0.40
CA PRO A 68 17.76 -11.17 -0.37
C PRO A 68 18.24 -10.71 -1.77
N ASP A 69 18.08 -11.54 -2.79
CA ASP A 69 18.59 -11.31 -4.14
C ASP A 69 17.50 -10.97 -5.18
N SER A 70 16.23 -10.93 -4.76
CA SER A 70 15.10 -10.79 -5.69
C SER A 70 14.87 -9.34 -6.07
N GLN A 71 15.54 -8.90 -7.15
CA GLN A 71 15.29 -7.58 -7.74
C GLN A 71 13.99 -7.52 -8.56
N PHE A 72 13.45 -8.66 -9.05
CA PHE A 72 12.27 -8.67 -9.94
C PHE A 72 11.35 -9.92 -9.85
N SER A 73 11.57 -10.85 -8.91
CA SER A 73 10.82 -12.13 -8.88
C SER A 73 10.08 -12.45 -7.58
N LEU A 74 9.84 -11.44 -6.74
CA LEU A 74 9.19 -11.64 -5.44
C LEU A 74 7.82 -12.37 -5.56
N ALA A 75 7.06 -12.15 -6.63
CA ALA A 75 5.78 -12.85 -6.83
C ALA A 75 5.96 -14.36 -7.02
N GLN A 76 6.82 -14.78 -7.95
CA GLN A 76 7.09 -16.20 -8.18
C GLN A 76 7.73 -16.84 -6.93
N ASP A 77 8.67 -16.15 -6.31
CA ASP A 77 9.33 -16.62 -5.09
C ASP A 77 8.31 -16.84 -3.95
N VAL A 78 7.33 -15.94 -3.79
CA VAL A 78 6.25 -16.08 -2.80
C VAL A 78 5.33 -17.26 -3.09
N LEU A 79 5.03 -17.53 -4.37
CA LEU A 79 4.25 -18.71 -4.76
C LEU A 79 4.97 -20.00 -4.42
N ASP A 80 6.27 -20.06 -4.71
CA ASP A 80 7.12 -21.23 -4.51
C ASP A 80 7.51 -21.43 -3.04
N THR A 81 7.37 -20.39 -2.22
CA THR A 81 7.63 -20.49 -0.78
C THR A 81 6.54 -21.29 -0.07
N PRO A 82 6.91 -22.34 0.70
CA PRO A 82 5.93 -23.09 1.48
C PRO A 82 5.26 -22.24 2.54
N ASP A 83 3.96 -22.49 2.79
CA ASP A 83 3.17 -21.72 3.74
C ASP A 83 3.78 -21.73 5.15
N GLU A 84 4.39 -22.85 5.57
CA GLU A 84 5.05 -22.97 6.86
C GLU A 84 6.24 -22.02 7.03
N VAL A 85 6.96 -21.71 5.96
CA VAL A 85 8.06 -20.74 5.97
C VAL A 85 7.52 -19.32 6.15
N LEU A 86 6.45 -18.98 5.42
CA LEU A 86 5.75 -17.70 5.56
C LEU A 86 5.12 -17.54 6.96
N ARG A 87 4.57 -18.61 7.52
CA ARG A 87 4.10 -18.66 8.91
C ARG A 87 5.26 -18.42 9.89
N GLY A 88 6.43 -19.00 9.62
CA GLY A 88 7.63 -18.88 10.45
C GLY A 88 8.14 -17.45 10.63
N VAL A 89 7.98 -16.60 9.61
CA VAL A 89 8.34 -15.17 9.69
C VAL A 89 7.27 -14.30 10.36
N GLY A 90 6.12 -14.88 10.71
CA GLY A 90 5.05 -14.24 11.49
C GLY A 90 3.82 -13.83 10.69
N ILE A 91 3.71 -14.21 9.41
CA ILE A 91 2.56 -13.86 8.56
C ILE A 91 1.36 -14.73 8.94
N SER A 92 0.18 -14.12 9.08
CA SER A 92 -1.06 -14.86 9.39
C SER A 92 -1.54 -15.72 8.21
N ARG A 93 -2.33 -16.77 8.47
CA ARG A 93 -2.89 -17.61 7.40
C ARG A 93 -3.71 -16.83 6.35
N PRO A 94 -4.60 -15.89 6.75
CA PRO A 94 -5.31 -15.06 5.76
C PRO A 94 -4.36 -14.24 4.89
N GLN A 95 -3.36 -13.60 5.50
CA GLN A 95 -2.36 -12.82 4.75
C GLN A 95 -1.55 -13.68 3.78
N ILE A 96 -1.20 -14.92 4.15
CA ILE A 96 -0.53 -15.86 3.22
C ILE A 96 -1.43 -16.15 2.02
N SER A 97 -2.72 -16.43 2.25
CA SER A 97 -3.68 -16.64 1.16
C SER A 97 -3.75 -15.42 0.24
N TYR A 98 -3.79 -14.21 0.80
CA TYR A 98 -3.85 -12.98 0.00
C TYR A 98 -2.54 -12.71 -0.75
N LEU A 99 -1.38 -12.98 -0.15
CA LEU A 99 -0.08 -12.83 -0.79
C LEU A 99 0.07 -13.79 -1.98
N LYS A 100 -0.31 -15.06 -1.80
CA LYS A 100 -0.26 -16.05 -2.89
C LYS A 100 -1.27 -15.75 -3.99
N ASP A 101 -2.45 -15.24 -3.63
CA ASP A 101 -3.44 -14.81 -4.62
C ASP A 101 -2.95 -13.61 -5.42
N LEU A 102 -2.44 -12.59 -4.73
CA LEU A 102 -1.82 -11.42 -5.34
C LEU A 102 -0.67 -11.83 -6.27
N ALA A 103 0.21 -12.73 -5.82
CA ALA A 103 1.35 -13.17 -6.61
C ALA A 103 0.93 -13.88 -7.90
N ARG A 104 -0.12 -14.71 -7.86
CA ARG A 104 -0.70 -15.34 -9.05
C ARG A 104 -1.18 -14.30 -10.04
N HIS A 105 -1.98 -13.34 -9.57
CA HIS A 105 -2.53 -12.29 -10.43
C HIS A 105 -1.46 -11.34 -10.97
N THR A 106 -0.38 -11.08 -10.24
CA THR A 106 0.78 -10.31 -10.72
C THR A 106 1.44 -10.96 -11.94
N LEU A 107 1.52 -12.28 -11.96
CA LEU A 107 2.14 -13.02 -13.07
C LEU A 107 1.22 -13.19 -14.27
N GLU A 108 -0.09 -13.00 -14.09
CA GLU A 108 -1.11 -13.24 -15.11
C GLU A 108 -1.68 -11.95 -15.72
N GLU A 109 -2.21 -11.04 -14.89
CA GLU A 109 -3.21 -10.04 -15.34
C GLU A 109 -3.17 -8.67 -14.64
N LEU A 110 -2.29 -8.42 -13.66
CA LEU A 110 -2.29 -7.11 -12.99
C LEU A 110 -1.69 -6.00 -13.86
N PRO A 111 -2.32 -4.80 -13.87
CA PRO A 111 -1.78 -3.66 -14.58
C PRO A 111 -0.50 -3.14 -13.91
N THR A 112 0.39 -2.49 -14.66
CA THR A 112 1.56 -1.82 -14.07
C THR A 112 1.16 -0.54 -13.32
N LEU A 113 2.06 0.01 -12.49
CA LEU A 113 1.81 1.29 -11.81
C LEU A 113 1.56 2.42 -12.81
N GLU A 114 2.28 2.42 -13.94
CA GLU A 114 2.14 3.38 -15.02
C GLU A 114 0.76 3.30 -15.69
N GLU A 115 0.23 2.08 -15.89
CA GLU A 115 -1.10 1.87 -16.47
C GLU A 115 -2.23 2.38 -15.54
N LEU A 116 -2.03 2.26 -14.23
CA LEU A 116 -2.95 2.81 -13.22
C LEU A 116 -2.91 4.34 -13.17
N GLU A 117 -1.73 4.94 -13.35
CA GLU A 117 -1.55 6.41 -13.31
C GLU A 117 -2.35 7.12 -14.42
N VAL A 118 -2.42 6.53 -15.62
CA VAL A 118 -3.16 7.09 -16.77
C VAL A 118 -4.69 7.12 -16.54
N THR A 119 -5.21 6.23 -15.70
CA THR A 119 -6.66 6.10 -15.47
C THR A 119 -7.21 7.21 -14.55
N VAL A 120 -6.38 7.77 -13.67
CA VAL A 120 -6.79 8.83 -12.71
C VAL A 120 -6.97 10.19 -13.39
N TYR A 121 -6.29 10.46 -14.50
CA TYR A 121 -6.41 11.74 -15.23
C TYR A 121 -7.56 11.79 -16.25
N LYS A 122 -8.27 10.68 -16.49
CA LYS A 122 -9.44 10.66 -17.39
C LYS A 122 -10.77 11.01 -16.73
N THR A 123 -10.81 11.25 -15.42
CA THR A 123 -12.04 11.69 -14.73
C THR A 123 -12.07 13.20 -14.48
N ASN A 124 -11.77 13.99 -15.52
CA ASN A 124 -12.17 15.40 -15.56
C ASN A 124 -13.63 15.47 -16.03
N SER A 125 -14.56 15.25 -15.10
CA SER A 125 -15.87 15.92 -14.95
C SER A 125 -16.86 14.99 -14.25
N SER A 126 -17.25 15.37 -13.03
CA SER A 126 -18.29 14.77 -12.16
C SER A 126 -17.77 13.74 -11.15
N ILE A 127 -17.48 14.22 -9.94
CA ILE A 127 -17.48 13.43 -8.72
C ILE A 127 -18.89 12.87 -8.55
N ILE A 128 -19.07 11.56 -8.76
CA ILE A 128 -20.30 10.87 -8.38
C ILE A 128 -20.15 10.45 -6.92
N PHE A 129 -20.88 11.13 -6.03
CA PHE A 129 -21.19 10.62 -4.70
C PHE A 129 -21.96 9.29 -4.87
N ILE A 130 -21.34 8.17 -4.50
CA ILE A 130 -22.09 6.93 -4.28
C ILE A 130 -22.73 7.06 -2.90
N ARG A 131 -24.06 7.09 -2.90
CA ARG A 131 -24.92 6.98 -1.72
C ARG A 131 -24.93 5.55 -1.19
#